data_AF-A0A846S1M2-F1
#
_entry.id   AF-A0A846S1M2-F1
#
_cell.length_a   1.000
_cell.length_b   1.000
_cell.length_c   1.000
_cell.angle_alpha   90.00
_cell.angle_beta   90.00
_cell.angle_gamma   90.00
#
_symmetry.space_group_name_H-M   'P 1'
#
loop_
_entity.id
_entity.type
_entity.pdbx_description
1 polymer ?
#
loop_
_entity_poly.entity_id
_entity_poly.type
_entity_poly.pdbx_seq_one_letter_code
_entity_poly.pdbx_strand_id
1 'polypeptide(L)'
;MSTTPGSTANPAEKTFFGHPRMLAHLFSLEVWERFSFYGMQAILALYMYFEVTDGGLGIEQSLALTLVGAYGGSVYLSTILGAWLADRILGSERVLFYSAVMIMLGHISLAVLPGAVGLTVGLALVGIGSGGLKANATSLVGTLYKEGDERRDAGFSIFYMGINLGALFGPLLTGYLRDTAGFHWGFGAAAVGMAIGLVQYSFARKGFSEDAHIVENPLPRSQYGRWIGIAVGAVVLIAIALMLGWIYPGNLATIMAWAAILAAVAYFVIILTNKHVSHVERRRATAFIPLFIAGAAFWALYQQLFTLIIVYSEERVDRIVFGFEILPEWIISFVPVYVIVLAAVFAALWTKLGDRQPSSPLKFAFGLIGIGIAYLMFLPFAGGGANATPLIAIALILLVFVIAELLISPIGLSVATKLAPSKFRTQMVALNFLSISLGTTLSGILASRYDPENEGAYFSILGITIVVLGGVLIAATPAIKKLMSGVR
;
A
#
# COMPACT_ATOMS: atom_id res chain seq x y z
N MET A 1 11.29 -40.58 29.65
CA MET A 1 10.13 -39.69 29.48
C MET A 1 10.36 -38.46 30.34
N SER A 2 10.91 -37.39 29.76
CA SER A 2 11.04 -36.09 30.43
C SER A 2 9.86 -35.23 30.01
N THR A 3 8.91 -35.02 30.92
CA THR A 3 7.81 -34.08 30.74
C THR A 3 8.35 -32.66 30.80
N THR A 4 8.42 -31.99 29.65
CA THR A 4 8.62 -30.54 29.54
C THR A 4 7.47 -29.85 30.28
N PRO A 5 7.73 -28.88 31.19
CA PRO A 5 6.65 -28.13 31.82
C PRO A 5 5.93 -27.32 30.73
N GLY A 6 4.67 -27.64 30.48
CA GLY A 6 3.79 -26.83 29.66
C GLY A 6 3.76 -25.41 30.21
N SER A 7 3.92 -24.44 29.31
CA SER A 7 3.70 -23.01 29.54
C SER A 7 2.46 -22.79 30.38
N THR A 8 2.63 -22.45 31.66
CA THR A 8 1.55 -21.93 32.50
C THR A 8 1.23 -20.52 32.00
N ALA A 9 0.34 -20.43 31.00
CA ALA A 9 -0.36 -19.20 30.73
C ALA A 9 -1.04 -18.77 32.03
N ASN A 10 -0.77 -17.54 32.48
CA ASN A 10 -1.38 -17.00 33.68
C ASN A 10 -2.91 -16.96 33.45
N PRO A 11 -3.74 -17.72 34.19
CA PRO A 11 -5.17 -17.88 33.89
C PRO A 11 -6.00 -16.58 33.96
N ALA A 12 -5.40 -15.49 34.46
CA ALA A 12 -6.04 -14.19 34.65
C ALA A 12 -5.89 -13.21 33.47
N GLU A 13 -5.06 -13.51 32.46
CA GLU A 13 -4.95 -12.63 31.29
C GLU A 13 -6.12 -12.85 30.32
N LYS A 14 -7.00 -11.85 30.19
CA LYS A 14 -8.03 -11.83 29.16
C LYS A 14 -7.39 -11.93 27.77
N THR A 15 -7.57 -13.04 27.07
CA THR A 15 -7.06 -13.26 25.71
C THR A 15 -8.04 -12.72 24.65
N PHE A 16 -7.54 -12.50 23.43
CA PHE A 16 -8.34 -12.12 22.26
C PHE A 16 -8.30 -13.27 21.25
N PHE A 17 -9.37 -14.05 21.14
CA PHE A 17 -9.40 -15.27 20.32
C PHE A 17 -8.22 -16.24 20.61
N GLY A 18 -7.76 -16.32 21.87
CA GLY A 18 -6.60 -17.15 22.25
C GLY A 18 -5.23 -16.49 22.04
N HIS A 19 -5.19 -15.26 21.53
CA HIS A 19 -3.99 -14.45 21.33
C HIS A 19 -3.79 -13.43 22.46
N PRO A 20 -2.57 -12.85 22.61
CA PRO A 20 -2.31 -11.76 23.55
C PRO A 20 -3.31 -10.62 23.38
N ARG A 21 -3.81 -10.06 24.48
CA ARG A 21 -4.83 -9.00 24.47
C ARG A 21 -4.42 -7.80 23.63
N MET A 22 -3.12 -7.50 23.59
CA MET A 22 -2.59 -6.39 22.82
C MET A 22 -2.83 -6.53 21.31
N LEU A 23 -3.00 -7.77 20.82
CA LEU A 23 -3.41 -8.00 19.44
C LEU A 23 -4.77 -7.36 19.15
N ALA A 24 -5.73 -7.38 20.09
CA ALA A 24 -7.04 -6.75 19.90
C ALA A 24 -6.92 -5.23 19.67
N HIS A 25 -6.00 -4.59 20.39
CA HIS A 25 -5.78 -3.15 20.32
C HIS A 25 -5.05 -2.75 19.04
N LEU A 26 -4.05 -3.52 18.62
CA LEU A 26 -3.39 -3.34 17.32
C LEU A 26 -4.34 -3.63 16.16
N PHE A 27 -5.13 -4.70 16.26
CA PHE A 27 -6.16 -5.03 15.29
C PHE A 27 -7.19 -3.91 15.14
N SER A 28 -7.73 -3.40 16.26
CA SER A 28 -8.70 -2.30 16.23
C SER A 28 -8.11 -1.04 15.61
N LEU A 29 -6.91 -0.63 16.03
CA LEU A 29 -6.23 0.52 15.43
C LEU A 29 -6.03 0.34 13.93
N GLU A 30 -5.62 -0.85 13.49
CA GLU A 30 -5.41 -1.14 12.06
C GLU A 30 -6.73 -1.12 11.29
N VAL A 31 -7.82 -1.68 11.82
CA VAL A 31 -9.16 -1.61 11.19
C VAL A 31 -9.55 -0.14 10.96
N TRP A 32 -9.40 0.69 11.99
CA TRP A 32 -9.81 2.09 11.93
C TRP A 32 -8.93 2.96 11.04
N GLU A 33 -7.61 2.74 11.05
CA GLU A 33 -6.72 3.43 10.12
C GLU A 33 -6.99 3.00 8.68
N ARG A 34 -7.23 1.69 8.42
CA ARG A 34 -7.50 1.22 7.06
C ARG A 34 -8.87 1.68 6.58
N PHE A 35 -9.86 1.72 7.48
CA PHE A 35 -11.14 2.35 7.23
C PHE A 35 -10.96 3.82 6.81
N SER A 36 -10.21 4.61 7.58
CA SER A 36 -10.05 6.04 7.30
C SER A 36 -9.23 6.29 6.04
N PHE A 37 -8.17 5.52 5.83
CA PHE A 37 -7.29 5.61 4.67
C PHE A 37 -8.01 5.24 3.37
N TYR A 38 -8.60 4.04 3.29
CA TYR A 38 -9.27 3.60 2.07
C TYR A 38 -10.56 4.37 1.81
N GLY A 39 -11.31 4.74 2.86
CA GLY A 39 -12.49 5.60 2.71
C GLY A 39 -12.15 6.97 2.13
N MET A 40 -11.15 7.66 2.71
CA MET A 40 -10.66 8.92 2.15
C MET A 40 -10.16 8.75 0.72
N GLN A 41 -9.37 7.70 0.45
CA GLN A 41 -8.77 7.47 -0.87
C GLN A 41 -9.82 7.16 -1.95
N ALA A 42 -10.95 6.55 -1.58
CA ALA A 42 -12.04 6.24 -2.50
C ALA A 42 -12.76 7.50 -3.02
N ILE A 43 -12.90 8.53 -2.18
CA ILE A 43 -13.56 9.79 -2.54
C ILE A 43 -12.56 10.90 -2.96
N LEU A 44 -11.25 10.63 -2.88
CA LEU A 44 -10.21 11.64 -3.07
C LEU A 44 -10.13 12.16 -4.51
N ALA A 45 -10.16 11.26 -5.50
CA ALA A 45 -10.16 11.63 -6.90
C ALA A 45 -11.41 12.47 -7.22
N LEU A 46 -12.58 11.95 -6.84
CA LEU A 46 -13.88 12.61 -6.99
C LEU A 46 -13.86 14.04 -6.41
N TYR A 47 -13.36 14.20 -5.18
CA TYR A 47 -13.26 15.52 -4.53
C TYR A 47 -12.41 16.51 -5.33
N MET A 48 -11.31 16.03 -5.93
CA MET A 48 -10.43 16.90 -6.72
C MET A 48 -11.10 17.33 -8.02
N TYR A 49 -11.71 16.41 -8.77
CA TYR A 49 -12.18 16.72 -10.12
C TYR A 49 -13.65 17.12 -10.25
N PHE A 50 -14.50 16.85 -9.26
CA PHE A 50 -15.89 17.32 -9.28
C PHE A 50 -15.94 18.84 -9.27
N GLU A 51 -16.99 19.39 -9.88
CA GLU A 51 -17.18 20.83 -9.96
C GLU A 51 -17.36 21.45 -8.56
N VAL A 52 -17.03 22.74 -8.44
CA VAL A 52 -17.18 23.48 -7.17
C VAL A 52 -18.64 23.55 -6.75
N THR A 53 -19.56 23.58 -7.71
CA THR A 53 -21.02 23.51 -7.52
C THR A 53 -21.47 22.20 -6.88
N ASP A 54 -20.76 21.10 -7.14
CA ASP A 54 -20.99 19.78 -6.54
C ASP A 54 -20.15 19.55 -5.27
N GLY A 55 -19.48 20.59 -4.77
CA GLY A 55 -18.65 20.55 -3.56
C GLY A 55 -17.25 19.99 -3.78
N GLY A 56 -16.83 19.77 -5.03
CA GLY A 56 -15.46 19.42 -5.40
C GLY A 56 -14.53 20.64 -5.54
N LEU A 57 -13.32 20.42 -6.07
CA LEU A 57 -12.31 21.46 -6.26
C LEU A 57 -12.21 21.98 -7.71
N GLY A 58 -12.89 21.34 -8.67
CA GLY A 58 -12.82 21.70 -10.09
C GLY A 58 -11.43 21.57 -10.70
N ILE A 59 -10.59 20.67 -10.18
CA ILE A 59 -9.27 20.37 -10.75
C ILE A 59 -9.49 19.52 -12.00
N GLU A 60 -8.74 19.78 -13.06
CA GLU A 60 -8.79 18.96 -14.26
C GLU A 60 -8.55 17.47 -13.94
N GLN A 61 -9.38 16.58 -14.50
CA GLN A 61 -9.43 15.16 -14.14
C GLN A 61 -8.06 14.47 -14.28
N SER A 62 -7.34 14.69 -15.38
CA SER A 62 -6.03 14.10 -15.60
C SER A 62 -5.00 14.55 -14.54
N LEU A 63 -5.05 15.82 -14.11
CA LEU A 63 -4.24 16.34 -13.02
C LEU A 63 -4.63 15.71 -11.68
N ALA A 64 -5.93 15.59 -11.38
CA ALA A 64 -6.41 14.93 -10.17
C ALA A 64 -5.91 13.48 -10.06
N LEU A 65 -6.01 12.69 -11.13
CA LEU A 65 -5.53 11.29 -11.16
C LEU A 65 -4.00 11.21 -10.97
N THR A 66 -3.27 12.15 -11.57
CA THR A 66 -1.81 12.25 -11.41
C THR A 66 -1.44 12.55 -9.95
N LEU A 67 -2.17 13.45 -9.29
CA LEU A 67 -1.96 13.80 -7.88
C LEU A 67 -2.32 12.66 -6.92
N VAL A 68 -3.37 11.89 -7.19
CA VAL A 68 -3.72 10.69 -6.40
C VAL A 68 -2.59 9.66 -6.47
N GLY A 69 -2.03 9.40 -7.65
CA GLY A 69 -0.88 8.50 -7.80
C GLY A 69 0.39 9.00 -7.10
N ALA A 70 0.67 10.31 -7.20
CA ALA A 70 1.76 10.94 -6.46
C ALA A 70 1.58 10.77 -4.94
N TYR A 71 0.39 11.08 -4.42
CA TYR A 71 0.05 10.88 -3.02
C TYR A 71 0.25 9.42 -2.58
N GLY A 72 -0.33 8.46 -3.31
CA GLY A 72 -0.19 7.04 -2.98
C GLY A 72 1.27 6.58 -2.99
N GLY A 73 2.07 7.03 -3.96
CA GLY A 73 3.51 6.76 -4.01
C GLY A 73 4.27 7.35 -2.81
N SER A 74 3.85 8.52 -2.31
CA SER A 74 4.49 9.20 -1.17
C SER A 74 4.29 8.43 0.13
N VAL A 75 3.12 7.81 0.32
CA VAL A 75 2.80 6.98 1.49
C VAL A 75 3.82 5.85 1.63
N TYR A 76 4.13 5.16 0.52
CA TYR A 76 5.12 4.07 0.51
C TYR A 76 6.57 4.56 0.69
N LEU A 77 6.92 5.75 0.20
CA LEU A 77 8.22 6.37 0.53
C LEU A 77 8.32 6.70 2.01
N SER A 78 7.24 7.24 2.58
CA SER A 78 7.17 7.55 4.01
C SER A 78 7.31 6.30 4.88
N THR A 79 6.86 5.13 4.41
CA THR A 79 7.10 3.85 5.12
C THR A 79 8.58 3.59 5.40
N ILE A 80 9.47 3.97 4.48
CA ILE A 80 10.93 3.81 4.65
C ILE A 80 11.43 4.75 5.76
N LEU A 81 10.95 6.01 5.76
CA LEU A 81 11.31 7.00 6.78
C LEU A 81 10.79 6.61 8.17
N GLY A 82 9.54 6.12 8.24
CA GLY A 82 8.92 5.65 9.46
C GLY A 82 9.62 4.43 10.07
N ALA A 83 10.04 3.48 9.24
CA ALA A 83 10.85 2.34 9.68
C ALA A 83 12.21 2.79 10.23
N TRP A 84 12.88 3.73 9.54
CA TRP A 84 14.16 4.28 10.00
C TRP A 84 14.03 5.04 11.33
N LEU A 85 12.97 5.83 11.48
CA LEU A 85 12.74 6.61 12.71
C LEU A 85 12.52 5.70 13.93
N ALA A 86 11.83 4.56 13.71
CA ALA A 86 11.61 3.57 14.75
C ALA A 86 12.90 2.85 15.13
N ASP A 87 13.67 2.41 14.14
CA ASP A 87 14.95 1.70 14.31
C ASP A 87 16.00 2.54 15.04
N ARG A 88 15.99 3.87 14.83
CA ARG A 88 17.13 4.75 15.18
C ARG A 88 16.86 5.71 16.33
N ILE A 89 15.61 6.10 16.57
CA ILE A 89 15.30 7.25 17.45
C ILE A 89 14.22 6.93 18.49
N LEU A 90 13.04 6.48 18.06
CA LEU A 90 11.84 6.50 18.92
C LEU A 90 11.31 5.12 19.33
N GLY A 91 11.67 4.05 18.63
CA GLY A 91 11.07 2.71 18.79
C GLY A 91 9.71 2.59 18.07
N SER A 92 9.35 1.37 17.69
CA SER A 92 8.17 1.10 16.83
C SER A 92 6.86 1.60 17.43
N GLU A 93 6.67 1.43 18.75
CA GLU A 93 5.44 1.84 19.45
C GLU A 93 5.21 3.36 19.36
N ARG A 94 6.24 4.16 19.63
CA ARG A 94 6.10 5.62 19.64
C ARG A 94 5.91 6.17 18.24
N VAL A 95 6.65 5.64 17.25
CA VAL A 95 6.46 6.04 15.86
C VAL A 95 5.04 5.74 15.39
N LEU A 96 4.52 4.54 15.69
CA LEU A 96 3.14 4.18 15.37
C LEU A 96 2.12 5.14 16.04
N PHE A 97 2.30 5.46 17.31
CA PHE A 97 1.40 6.38 18.02
C PHE A 97 1.39 7.79 17.41
N TYR A 98 2.55 8.40 17.20
CA TYR A 98 2.62 9.75 16.62
C TYR A 98 2.16 9.77 15.16
N SER A 99 2.42 8.69 14.42
CA SER A 99 1.89 8.49 13.08
C SER A 99 0.37 8.47 13.07
N ALA A 100 -0.26 7.73 13.99
CA ALA A 100 -1.72 7.71 14.15
C ALA A 100 -2.30 9.10 14.47
N VAL A 101 -1.64 9.88 15.33
CA VAL A 101 -2.01 11.28 15.62
C VAL A 101 -1.95 12.12 14.34
N MET A 102 -0.89 12.00 13.55
CA MET A 102 -0.74 12.73 12.28
C MET A 102 -1.85 12.38 11.28
N ILE A 103 -2.20 11.10 11.13
CA ILE A 103 -3.29 10.65 10.24
C ILE A 103 -4.62 11.28 10.67
N MET A 104 -4.93 11.26 11.97
CA MET A 104 -6.15 11.89 12.49
C MET A 104 -6.20 13.38 12.17
N LEU A 105 -5.11 14.11 12.42
CA LEU A 105 -5.01 15.54 12.10
C LEU A 105 -5.13 15.80 10.59
N GLY A 106 -4.61 14.90 9.76
CA GLY A 106 -4.75 14.97 8.30
C GLY A 106 -6.19 14.82 7.84
N HIS A 107 -6.93 13.84 8.35
CA HIS A 107 -8.36 13.70 8.05
C HIS A 107 -9.20 14.86 8.58
N ILE A 108 -8.89 15.39 9.77
CA ILE A 108 -9.54 16.61 10.29
C ILE A 108 -9.27 17.80 9.35
N SER A 109 -8.04 17.91 8.83
CA SER A 109 -7.69 18.97 7.88
C SER A 109 -8.52 18.87 6.58
N LEU A 110 -8.72 17.67 6.04
CA LEU A 110 -9.60 17.44 4.88
C LEU A 110 -11.07 17.74 5.19
N ALA A 111 -11.52 17.44 6.41
CA ALA A 111 -12.91 17.64 6.81
C ALA A 111 -13.26 19.10 7.09
N VAL A 112 -12.32 19.90 7.63
CA VAL A 112 -12.61 21.24 8.17
C VAL A 112 -11.99 22.37 7.35
N LEU A 113 -10.79 22.18 6.80
CA LEU A 113 -10.13 23.26 6.06
C LEU A 113 -10.64 23.30 4.62
N PRO A 114 -10.91 24.49 4.06
CA PRO A 114 -11.47 24.61 2.73
C PRO A 114 -10.41 24.42 1.63
N GLY A 115 -10.88 23.92 0.49
CA GLY A 115 -10.17 24.01 -0.78
C GLY A 115 -8.82 23.28 -0.82
N ALA A 116 -7.92 23.81 -1.66
CA ALA A 116 -6.57 23.25 -1.86
C ALA A 116 -5.71 23.24 -0.60
N VAL A 117 -5.98 24.12 0.38
CA VAL A 117 -5.25 24.16 1.66
C VAL A 117 -5.59 22.91 2.48
N GLY A 118 -6.88 22.57 2.61
CA GLY A 118 -7.30 21.36 3.29
C GLY A 118 -6.78 20.10 2.62
N LEU A 119 -6.84 20.05 1.28
CA LEU A 119 -6.26 18.97 0.49
C LEU A 119 -4.76 18.79 0.77
N THR A 120 -3.97 19.86 0.65
CA THR A 120 -2.50 19.79 0.75
C THR A 120 -2.05 19.42 2.16
N VAL A 121 -2.59 20.09 3.18
CA VAL A 121 -2.24 19.80 4.59
C VAL A 121 -2.71 18.40 4.98
N GLY A 122 -3.93 18.05 4.57
CA GLY A 122 -4.52 16.74 4.84
C GLY A 122 -3.70 15.60 4.26
N LEU A 123 -3.43 15.64 2.95
CA LEU A 123 -2.65 14.60 2.27
C LEU A 123 -1.20 14.53 2.75
N ALA A 124 -0.57 15.65 3.11
CA ALA A 124 0.78 15.63 3.67
C ALA A 124 0.81 14.91 5.03
N LEU A 125 -0.14 15.22 5.92
CA LEU A 125 -0.23 14.61 7.24
C LEU A 125 -0.61 13.12 7.18
N VAL A 126 -1.63 12.77 6.38
CA VAL A 126 -2.02 11.36 6.18
C VAL A 126 -0.89 10.60 5.49
N GLY A 127 -0.27 11.15 4.45
CA GLY A 127 0.80 10.50 3.70
C GLY A 127 2.01 10.16 4.57
N ILE A 128 2.46 11.13 5.38
CA ILE A 128 3.57 10.91 6.30
C ILE A 128 3.17 9.92 7.41
N GLY A 129 2.00 10.14 8.04
CA GLY A 129 1.51 9.31 9.13
C GLY A 129 1.25 7.86 8.72
N SER A 130 0.51 7.60 7.64
CA SER A 130 0.21 6.23 7.18
C SER A 130 1.47 5.44 6.84
N GLY A 131 2.50 6.09 6.30
CA GLY A 131 3.80 5.46 6.10
C GLY A 131 4.42 4.96 7.42
N GLY A 132 4.47 5.83 8.43
CA GLY A 132 5.02 5.50 9.74
C GLY A 132 4.20 4.45 10.52
N LEU A 133 2.87 4.49 10.42
CA LEU A 133 2.01 3.49 11.05
C LEU A 133 2.20 2.12 10.37
N LYS A 134 2.15 2.06 9.04
CA LYS A 134 2.28 0.81 8.26
C LYS A 134 3.61 0.10 8.55
N ALA A 135 4.72 0.83 8.63
CA ALA A 135 6.03 0.25 8.90
C ALA A 135 6.12 -0.43 10.28
N ASN A 136 5.41 0.12 11.27
CA ASN A 136 5.64 -0.19 12.68
C ASN A 136 4.55 -1.09 13.28
N ALA A 137 3.33 -1.08 12.74
CA ALA A 137 2.23 -1.93 13.22
C ALA A 137 2.60 -3.42 13.13
N THR A 138 3.13 -3.87 11.99
CA THR A 138 3.56 -5.26 11.80
C THR A 138 4.74 -5.63 12.70
N SER A 139 5.62 -4.68 13.01
CA SER A 139 6.72 -4.88 13.96
C SER A 139 6.18 -5.14 15.35
N LEU A 140 5.22 -4.34 15.82
CA LEU A 140 4.60 -4.50 17.14
C LEU A 140 3.79 -5.78 17.28
N VAL A 141 3.10 -6.23 16.22
CA VAL A 141 2.47 -7.55 16.23
C VAL A 141 3.51 -8.65 16.44
N GLY A 142 4.68 -8.50 15.79
CA GLY A 142 5.81 -9.42 15.95
C GLY A 142 6.33 -9.53 17.39
N THR A 143 6.36 -8.42 18.13
CA THR A 143 6.83 -8.41 19.53
C THR A 143 5.85 -9.04 20.53
N LEU A 144 4.61 -9.32 20.12
CA LEU A 144 3.62 -9.97 20.99
C LEU A 144 3.87 -11.47 21.19
N TYR A 145 4.70 -12.08 20.34
CA TYR A 145 4.93 -13.51 20.31
C TYR A 145 6.40 -13.81 20.59
N LYS A 146 6.65 -14.78 21.47
CA LYS A 146 8.00 -15.28 21.73
C LYS A 146 8.51 -16.07 20.52
N GLU A 147 9.82 -16.20 20.42
CA GLU A 147 10.44 -17.08 19.43
C GLU A 147 9.93 -18.52 19.60
N GLY A 148 9.45 -19.13 18.51
CA GLY A 148 8.85 -20.47 18.52
C GLY A 148 7.36 -20.55 18.89
N ASP A 149 6.67 -19.43 19.16
CA ASP A 149 5.23 -19.45 19.42
C ASP A 149 4.42 -19.72 18.13
N GLU A 150 3.79 -20.89 18.05
CA GLU A 150 3.00 -21.34 16.89
C GLU A 150 1.79 -20.44 16.60
N ARG A 151 1.32 -19.66 17.58
CA ARG A 151 0.20 -18.72 17.39
C ARG A 151 0.57 -17.48 16.59
N ARG A 152 1.87 -17.23 16.37
CA ARG A 152 2.36 -16.02 15.70
C ARG A 152 1.72 -15.84 14.32
N ASP A 153 1.71 -16.88 13.50
CA ASP A 153 1.21 -16.81 12.12
C ASP A 153 -0.31 -16.58 12.06
N ALA A 154 -1.06 -17.25 12.95
CA ALA A 154 -2.49 -17.00 13.12
C ALA A 154 -2.75 -15.55 13.63
N GLY A 155 -1.89 -15.03 14.50
CA GLY A 155 -1.94 -13.65 14.97
C GLY A 155 -1.77 -12.62 13.87
N PHE A 156 -0.78 -12.83 12.99
CA PHE A 156 -0.63 -12.01 11.78
C PHE A 156 -1.85 -12.13 10.86
N SER A 157 -2.42 -13.33 10.71
CA SER A 157 -3.63 -13.53 9.88
C SER A 157 -4.84 -12.75 10.41
N ILE A 158 -5.04 -12.73 11.73
CA ILE A 158 -6.08 -11.90 12.38
C ILE A 158 -5.80 -10.41 12.11
N PHE A 159 -4.56 -9.96 12.27
CA PHE A 159 -4.18 -8.57 11.97
C PHE A 159 -4.47 -8.18 10.51
N TYR A 160 -4.13 -9.05 9.56
CA TYR A 160 -4.43 -8.86 8.13
C TYR A 160 -5.93 -8.83 7.82
N MET A 161 -6.75 -9.58 8.56
CA MET A 161 -8.21 -9.49 8.42
C MET A 161 -8.70 -8.07 8.73
N GLY A 162 -8.09 -7.39 9.70
CA GLY A 162 -8.42 -6.01 10.06
C GLY A 162 -8.25 -5.03 8.90
N ILE A 163 -7.18 -5.22 8.11
CA ILE A 163 -6.91 -4.41 6.92
C ILE A 163 -8.04 -4.51 5.90
N ASN A 164 -8.50 -5.74 5.63
CA ASN A 164 -9.56 -5.97 4.65
C ASN A 164 -10.93 -5.48 5.14
N LEU A 165 -11.22 -5.58 6.44
CA LEU A 165 -12.44 -5.01 7.02
C LEU A 165 -12.47 -3.48 6.88
N GLY A 166 -11.35 -2.81 7.17
CA GLY A 166 -11.22 -1.37 6.96
C GLY A 166 -11.41 -0.99 5.49
N ALA A 167 -10.73 -1.70 4.58
CA ALA A 167 -10.84 -1.49 3.14
C ALA A 167 -12.26 -1.72 2.58
N LEU A 168 -13.03 -2.64 3.18
CA LEU A 168 -14.41 -2.92 2.79
C LEU A 168 -15.35 -1.80 3.23
N PHE A 169 -15.35 -1.47 4.52
CA PHE A 169 -16.33 -0.55 5.10
C PHE A 169 -15.99 0.93 4.93
N GLY A 170 -14.70 1.26 4.76
CA GLY A 170 -14.22 2.64 4.55
C GLY A 170 -14.91 3.33 3.38
N PRO A 171 -14.74 2.83 2.14
CA PRO A 171 -15.38 3.40 0.95
C PRO A 171 -16.90 3.43 1.03
N LEU A 172 -17.52 2.41 1.63
CA LEU A 172 -18.97 2.33 1.77
C LEU A 172 -19.54 3.49 2.59
N LEU A 173 -19.02 3.70 3.82
CA LEU A 173 -19.54 4.74 4.71
C LEU A 173 -19.12 6.14 4.28
N THR A 174 -17.86 6.32 3.85
CA THR A 174 -17.38 7.63 3.39
C THR A 174 -18.05 8.08 2.09
N GLY A 175 -18.29 7.15 1.15
CA GLY A 175 -19.05 7.42 -0.07
C GLY A 175 -20.52 7.74 0.22
N TYR A 176 -21.18 6.98 1.12
CA TYR A 176 -22.55 7.28 1.54
C TYR A 176 -22.69 8.69 2.12
N LEU A 177 -21.75 9.12 2.97
CA LEU A 177 -21.78 10.45 3.56
C LEU A 177 -21.37 11.56 2.58
N ARG A 178 -20.48 11.26 1.62
CA ARG A 178 -20.21 12.15 0.49
C ARG A 178 -21.49 12.44 -0.28
N ASP A 179 -22.23 11.39 -0.64
CA ASP A 179 -23.44 11.49 -1.46
C ASP A 179 -24.56 12.25 -0.76
N THR A 180 -24.79 11.95 0.51
CA THR A 180 -25.94 12.49 1.26
C THR A 180 -25.68 13.85 1.91
N ALA A 181 -24.41 14.18 2.24
CA ALA A 181 -24.07 15.38 3.01
C ALA A 181 -22.88 16.18 2.43
N GLY A 182 -22.12 15.62 1.49
CA GLY A 182 -20.99 16.27 0.83
C GLY A 182 -19.62 15.74 1.25
N PHE A 183 -18.58 16.04 0.46
CA PHE A 183 -17.22 15.50 0.61
C PHE A 183 -16.62 15.66 2.01
N HIS A 184 -16.80 16.83 2.63
CA HIS A 184 -16.26 17.12 3.96
C HIS A 184 -16.84 16.19 5.05
N TRP A 185 -18.08 15.70 4.91
CA TRP A 185 -18.66 14.70 5.81
C TRP A 185 -18.10 13.30 5.57
N GLY A 186 -17.81 12.96 4.31
CA GLY A 186 -17.05 11.75 3.97
C GLY A 186 -15.65 11.76 4.62
N PHE A 187 -14.91 12.86 4.49
CA PHE A 187 -13.62 13.04 5.19
C PHE A 187 -13.78 13.08 6.72
N GLY A 188 -14.87 13.66 7.22
CA GLY A 188 -15.21 13.69 8.64
C GLY A 188 -15.42 12.28 9.21
N ALA A 189 -16.07 11.38 8.47
CA ALA A 189 -16.21 9.99 8.88
C ALA A 189 -14.87 9.25 8.96
N ALA A 190 -13.96 9.52 8.01
CA ALA A 190 -12.60 9.02 8.09
C ALA A 190 -11.87 9.57 9.34
N ALA A 191 -12.04 10.86 9.66
CA ALA A 191 -11.47 11.47 10.86
C ALA A 191 -12.01 10.85 12.16
N VAL A 192 -13.33 10.65 12.25
CA VAL A 192 -13.98 10.01 13.39
C VAL A 192 -13.50 8.57 13.55
N GLY A 193 -13.43 7.81 12.46
CA GLY A 193 -12.93 6.44 12.49
C GLY A 193 -11.50 6.38 13.05
N MET A 194 -10.60 7.21 12.52
CA MET A 194 -9.23 7.29 13.01
C MET A 194 -9.16 7.72 14.49
N ALA A 195 -10.01 8.66 14.91
CA ALA A 195 -10.08 9.10 16.31
C ALA A 195 -10.51 7.96 17.24
N ILE A 196 -11.49 7.14 16.84
CA ILE A 196 -11.91 5.96 17.61
C ILE A 196 -10.73 4.99 17.79
N GLY A 197 -10.05 4.64 16.70
CA GLY A 197 -8.88 3.75 16.75
C GLY A 197 -7.76 4.30 17.64
N LEU A 198 -7.41 5.57 17.47
CA LEU A 198 -6.37 6.23 18.25
C LEU A 198 -6.73 6.31 19.73
N VAL A 199 -7.97 6.68 20.09
CA VAL A 199 -8.41 6.76 21.49
C VAL A 199 -8.35 5.40 22.16
N GLN A 200 -8.87 4.35 21.50
CA GLN A 200 -8.80 2.98 22.01
C GLN A 200 -7.35 2.52 22.23
N TYR A 201 -6.47 2.79 21.26
CA TYR A 201 -5.06 2.46 21.36
C TYR A 201 -4.33 3.28 22.45
N SER A 202 -4.67 4.57 22.61
CA SER A 202 -4.06 5.47 23.59
C SER A 202 -4.23 4.99 25.03
N PHE A 203 -5.36 4.38 25.36
CA PHE A 203 -5.57 3.78 26.67
C PHE A 203 -4.86 2.44 26.82
N ALA A 204 -4.73 1.67 25.74
CA ALA A 204 -4.15 0.34 25.76
C ALA A 204 -2.61 0.33 25.71
N ARG A 205 -1.98 1.34 25.09
CA ARG A 205 -0.54 1.34 24.79
C ARG A 205 0.38 1.20 26.00
N LYS A 206 -0.09 1.53 27.21
CA LYS A 206 0.65 1.32 28.47
C LYS A 206 0.84 -0.16 28.81
N GLY A 207 0.10 -1.06 28.16
CA GLY A 207 0.18 -2.50 28.37
C GLY A 207 1.21 -3.23 27.53
N PHE A 208 2.02 -2.53 26.71
CA PHE A 208 3.13 -3.15 26.00
C PHE A 208 4.29 -3.50 26.96
N SER A 209 5.01 -4.58 26.67
CA SER A 209 6.28 -4.88 27.34
C SER A 209 7.34 -3.84 26.95
N GLU A 210 8.40 -3.73 27.75
CA GLU A 210 9.52 -2.82 27.45
C GLU A 210 10.13 -3.06 26.06
N ASP A 211 10.08 -4.31 25.58
CA ASP A 211 10.58 -4.70 24.25
C ASP A 211 9.96 -3.89 23.09
N ALA A 212 8.69 -3.49 23.21
CA ALA A 212 8.02 -2.69 22.18
C ALA A 212 8.56 -1.24 22.07
N HIS A 213 9.27 -0.79 23.10
CA HIS A 213 9.84 0.55 23.20
C HIS A 213 11.36 0.58 22.93
N ILE A 214 11.98 -0.58 22.70
CA ILE A 214 13.41 -0.66 22.41
C ILE A 214 13.69 -0.05 21.04
N VAL A 215 14.76 0.75 20.99
CA VAL A 215 15.35 1.25 19.76
C VAL A 215 16.46 0.27 19.38
N GLU A 216 16.25 -0.50 18.32
CA GLU A 216 17.14 -1.59 17.90
C GLU A 216 18.56 -1.10 17.58
N ASN A 217 18.68 0.04 16.89
CA ASN A 217 19.96 0.59 16.43
C ASN A 217 20.08 2.08 16.76
N PRO A 218 20.19 2.46 18.05
CA PRO A 218 20.08 3.84 18.48
C PRO A 218 21.16 4.72 17.84
N LEU A 219 20.72 5.84 17.27
CA LEU A 219 21.61 6.84 16.69
C LEU A 219 22.42 7.51 17.82
N PRO A 220 23.76 7.62 17.72
CA PRO A 220 24.55 8.32 18.72
C PRO A 220 24.11 9.78 18.85
N ARG A 221 23.95 10.29 20.08
CA ARG A 221 23.51 11.68 20.35
C ARG A 221 24.37 12.73 19.65
N SER A 222 25.66 12.45 19.45
CA SER A 222 26.58 13.30 18.69
C SER A 222 26.18 13.53 17.22
N GLN A 223 25.39 12.62 16.64
CA GLN A 223 24.95 12.70 15.25
C GLN A 223 23.57 13.36 15.09
N TYR A 224 22.87 13.68 16.18
CA TYR A 224 21.52 14.27 16.11
C TYR A 224 21.54 15.59 15.34
N GLY A 225 22.51 16.47 15.64
CA GLY A 225 22.65 17.75 14.93
C GLY A 225 22.83 17.58 13.42
N ARG A 226 23.58 16.57 12.98
CA ARG A 226 23.77 16.26 11.55
C ARG A 226 22.46 15.83 10.89
N TRP A 227 21.72 14.92 11.50
CA TRP A 227 20.46 14.42 10.94
C TRP A 227 19.33 15.45 10.98
N ILE A 228 19.27 16.26 12.05
CA ILE A 228 18.37 17.43 12.12
C ILE A 228 18.74 18.42 11.02
N GLY A 229 20.04 18.71 10.82
CA GLY A 229 20.51 19.58 9.75
C GLY A 229 20.13 19.06 8.35
N ILE A 230 20.26 17.75 8.11
CA ILE A 230 19.83 17.12 6.85
C ILE A 230 18.32 17.25 6.67
N ALA A 231 17.52 16.97 7.71
CA ALA A 231 16.07 17.05 7.64
C ALA A 231 15.59 18.49 7.38
N VAL A 232 16.12 19.47 8.13
CA VAL A 232 15.82 20.90 7.92
C VAL A 232 16.27 21.34 6.54
N GLY A 233 17.47 20.93 6.11
CA GLY A 233 17.97 21.22 4.76
C GLY A 233 17.05 20.66 3.67
N ALA A 234 16.56 19.43 3.82
CA ALA A 234 15.61 18.83 2.87
C ALA A 234 14.28 19.60 2.82
N VAL A 235 13.73 19.98 3.98
CA VAL A 235 12.49 20.78 4.06
C VAL A 235 12.68 22.15 3.40
N VAL A 236 13.79 22.83 3.69
CA VAL A 236 14.10 24.14 3.09
C VAL A 236 14.29 24.02 1.58
N LEU A 237 14.98 22.98 1.10
CA LEU A 237 15.13 22.74 -0.34
C LEU A 237 13.80 22.48 -1.03
N ILE A 238 12.91 21.70 -0.42
CA ILE A 238 11.55 21.47 -0.95
C ILE A 238 10.76 22.78 -0.98
N ALA A 239 10.82 23.57 0.10
CA ALA A 239 10.14 24.87 0.17
C ALA A 239 10.65 25.84 -0.90
N ILE A 240 11.98 25.93 -1.10
CA ILE A 240 12.59 26.73 -2.17
C ILE A 240 12.15 26.22 -3.54
N ALA A 241 12.17 24.90 -3.77
CA ALA A 241 11.76 24.32 -5.04
C ALA A 241 10.27 24.57 -5.36
N LEU A 242 9.41 24.62 -4.34
CA LEU A 242 8.00 25.03 -4.48
C LEU A 242 7.90 26.53 -4.79
N MET A 243 8.62 27.39 -4.05
CA MET A 243 8.59 28.85 -4.23
C MET A 243 9.13 29.29 -5.61
N LEU A 244 10.16 28.60 -6.11
CA LEU A 244 10.74 28.85 -7.43
C LEU A 244 9.94 28.21 -8.58
N GLY A 245 8.86 27.47 -8.27
CA GLY A 245 8.04 26.79 -9.27
C GLY A 245 8.72 25.59 -9.94
N TRP A 246 9.82 25.07 -9.38
CA TRP A 246 10.46 23.83 -9.86
C TRP A 246 9.61 22.60 -9.55
N ILE A 247 8.87 22.64 -8.43
CA ILE A 247 7.86 21.64 -8.07
C ILE A 247 6.50 22.33 -8.09
N TYR A 248 5.58 21.81 -8.89
CA TYR A 248 4.19 22.25 -8.96
C TYR A 248 3.28 21.03 -9.18
N PRO A 249 1.95 21.13 -8.95
CA PRO A 249 1.06 19.97 -8.97
C PRO A 249 1.20 19.08 -10.23
N GLY A 250 1.34 19.68 -11.42
CA GLY A 250 1.44 18.96 -12.69
C GLY A 250 2.73 18.16 -12.91
N ASN A 251 3.83 18.47 -12.22
CA ASN A 251 5.08 17.71 -12.35
C ASN A 251 5.40 16.83 -11.13
N LEU A 252 4.59 16.90 -10.07
CA LEU A 252 4.84 16.21 -8.80
C LEU A 252 5.01 14.70 -8.97
N ALA A 253 4.08 14.03 -9.67
CA ALA A 253 4.18 12.59 -9.90
C ALA A 253 5.45 12.21 -10.67
N THR A 254 5.82 13.01 -11.68
CA THR A 254 7.03 12.75 -12.47
C THR A 254 8.29 12.88 -11.61
N ILE A 255 8.38 13.92 -10.78
CA ILE A 255 9.50 14.13 -9.84
C ILE A 255 9.58 12.96 -8.86
N MET A 256 8.45 12.51 -8.33
CA MET A 256 8.40 11.38 -7.41
C MET A 256 8.81 10.06 -8.05
N ALA A 257 8.38 9.80 -9.29
CA ALA A 257 8.79 8.61 -10.03
C ALA A 257 10.31 8.61 -10.24
N TRP A 258 10.89 9.74 -10.66
CA TRP A 258 12.34 9.87 -10.80
C TRP A 258 13.07 9.74 -9.45
N ALA A 259 12.53 10.31 -8.37
CA ALA A 259 13.11 10.16 -7.04
C ALA A 259 13.14 8.68 -6.61
N ALA A 260 12.06 7.93 -6.83
CA ALA A 260 12.00 6.51 -6.54
C ALA A 260 12.98 5.69 -7.40
N ILE A 261 13.08 5.98 -8.70
CA ILE A 261 14.03 5.34 -9.62
C ILE A 261 15.47 5.61 -9.18
N LEU A 262 15.82 6.87 -8.93
CA LEU A 262 17.17 7.26 -8.53
C LEU A 262 17.55 6.66 -7.17
N ALA A 263 16.62 6.63 -6.20
CA ALA A 263 16.83 5.97 -4.92
C ALA A 263 17.05 4.45 -5.08
N ALA A 264 16.25 3.80 -5.93
CA ALA A 264 16.41 2.36 -6.20
C ALA A 264 17.75 2.06 -6.87
N VAL A 265 18.12 2.84 -7.91
CA VAL A 265 19.42 2.71 -8.58
C VAL A 265 20.57 2.94 -7.60
N ALA A 266 20.49 3.98 -6.76
CA ALA A 266 21.49 4.25 -5.74
C ALA A 266 21.64 3.06 -4.77
N TYR A 267 20.54 2.49 -4.28
CA TYR A 267 20.59 1.30 -3.42
C TYR A 267 21.20 0.10 -4.13
N PHE A 268 20.80 -0.20 -5.37
CA PHE A 268 21.40 -1.29 -6.13
C PHE A 268 22.90 -1.07 -6.34
N VAL A 269 23.34 0.13 -6.72
CA VAL A 269 24.76 0.45 -6.89
C VAL A 269 25.51 0.29 -5.57
N ILE A 270 25.00 0.84 -4.46
CA ILE A 270 25.62 0.71 -3.13
C ILE A 270 25.76 -0.77 -2.75
N ILE A 271 24.72 -1.58 -2.93
CA ILE A 271 24.73 -3.00 -2.56
C ILE A 271 25.70 -3.79 -3.45
N LEU A 272 25.63 -3.60 -4.77
CA LEU A 272 26.40 -4.41 -5.73
C LEU A 272 27.89 -4.05 -5.74
N THR A 273 28.25 -2.79 -5.46
CA THR A 273 29.65 -2.34 -5.42
C THR A 273 30.32 -2.51 -4.05
N ASN A 274 29.55 -2.83 -3.00
CA ASN A 274 30.12 -2.97 -1.66
C ASN A 274 31.07 -4.17 -1.57
N LYS A 275 32.29 -3.92 -1.06
CA LYS A 275 33.34 -4.95 -0.88
C LYS A 275 32.99 -5.98 0.20
N HIS A 276 32.10 -5.64 1.14
CA HIS A 276 31.68 -6.52 2.24
C HIS A 276 30.46 -7.40 1.89
N VAL A 277 29.98 -7.37 0.66
CA VAL A 277 28.90 -8.25 0.17
C VAL A 277 29.55 -9.43 -0.55
N SER A 278 29.23 -10.64 -0.09
CA SER A 278 29.78 -11.86 -0.70
C SER A 278 29.32 -12.04 -2.15
N HIS A 279 30.05 -12.85 -2.93
CA HIS A 279 29.67 -13.15 -4.31
C HIS A 279 28.25 -13.75 -4.41
N VAL A 280 27.86 -14.60 -3.46
CA VAL A 280 26.52 -15.21 -3.42
C VAL A 280 25.45 -14.17 -3.10
N GLU A 281 25.66 -13.32 -2.10
CA GLU A 281 24.72 -12.24 -1.75
C GLU A 281 24.56 -11.24 -2.90
N ARG A 282 25.65 -10.90 -3.61
CA ARG A 282 25.61 -10.02 -4.79
C ARG A 282 24.76 -10.61 -5.91
N ARG A 283 24.88 -11.92 -6.16
CA ARG A 283 24.03 -12.62 -7.14
C ARG A 283 22.56 -12.62 -6.72
N ARG A 284 22.26 -12.79 -5.44
CA ARG A 284 20.88 -12.70 -4.90
C ARG A 284 20.30 -11.30 -5.04
N ALA A 285 21.06 -10.25 -4.72
CA ALA A 285 20.65 -8.86 -4.94
C ALA A 285 20.40 -8.57 -6.44
N THR A 286 21.24 -9.11 -7.32
CA THR A 286 21.05 -9.00 -8.78
C THR A 286 19.78 -9.71 -9.24
N ALA A 287 19.43 -10.85 -8.65
CA ALA A 287 18.18 -11.57 -8.94
C ALA A 287 16.92 -10.76 -8.61
N PHE A 288 17.03 -9.80 -7.69
CA PHE A 288 15.91 -8.94 -7.28
C PHE A 288 15.60 -7.83 -8.28
N ILE A 289 16.54 -7.40 -9.13
CA ILE A 289 16.34 -6.33 -10.12
C ILE A 289 15.14 -6.62 -11.06
N PRO A 290 15.06 -7.76 -11.75
CA PRO A 290 13.89 -8.05 -12.60
C PRO A 290 12.58 -8.16 -11.80
N LEU A 291 12.64 -8.60 -10.54
CA LEU A 291 11.48 -8.69 -9.65
C LEU A 291 11.02 -7.31 -9.16
N PHE A 292 11.94 -6.37 -8.96
CA PHE A 292 11.65 -4.97 -8.67
C PHE A 292 10.91 -4.32 -9.85
N ILE A 293 11.41 -4.51 -11.08
CA ILE A 293 10.77 -3.97 -12.29
C ILE A 293 9.37 -4.58 -12.47
N ALA A 294 9.26 -5.89 -12.32
CA ALA A 294 7.99 -6.60 -12.38
C ALA A 294 7.01 -6.10 -11.30
N GLY A 295 7.47 -5.90 -10.08
CA GLY A 295 6.68 -5.34 -8.99
C GLY A 295 6.17 -3.93 -9.31
N ALA A 296 7.06 -3.03 -9.76
CA ALA A 296 6.67 -1.67 -10.13
C ALA A 296 5.64 -1.66 -11.28
N ALA A 297 5.83 -2.49 -12.30
CA ALA A 297 4.91 -2.62 -13.42
C ALA A 297 3.54 -3.20 -12.99
N PHE A 298 3.53 -4.20 -12.11
CA PHE A 298 2.28 -4.74 -11.55
C PHE A 298 1.51 -3.68 -10.77
N TRP A 299 2.18 -2.98 -9.84
CA TRP A 299 1.54 -1.94 -9.03
C TRP A 299 1.11 -0.73 -9.87
N ALA A 300 1.76 -0.45 -11.01
CA ALA A 300 1.34 0.61 -11.94
C ALA A 300 -0.06 0.37 -12.56
N LEU A 301 -0.46 -0.88 -12.75
CA LEU A 301 -1.80 -1.22 -13.21
C LEU A 301 -2.76 -1.49 -12.05
N TYR A 302 -2.29 -2.22 -11.03
CA TYR A 302 -3.14 -2.58 -9.89
C TYR A 302 -3.59 -1.35 -9.09
N GLN A 303 -2.70 -0.37 -8.86
CA GLN A 303 -3.04 0.82 -8.08
C GLN A 303 -3.96 1.80 -8.82
N GLN A 304 -4.30 1.54 -10.10
CA GLN A 304 -5.34 2.31 -10.77
C GLN A 304 -6.74 2.04 -10.21
N LEU A 305 -6.88 1.09 -9.26
CA LEU A 305 -8.05 0.96 -8.38
C LEU A 305 -8.50 2.30 -7.80
N PHE A 306 -7.57 3.18 -7.43
CA PHE A 306 -7.88 4.46 -6.80
C PHE A 306 -7.85 5.64 -7.78
N THR A 307 -7.60 5.39 -9.06
CA THR A 307 -7.58 6.41 -10.12
C THR A 307 -8.56 6.02 -11.22
N LEU A 308 -8.09 5.29 -12.24
CA LEU A 308 -8.89 4.91 -13.40
C LEU A 308 -10.19 4.20 -13.01
N ILE A 309 -10.16 3.25 -12.08
CA ILE A 309 -11.35 2.45 -11.78
C ILE A 309 -12.45 3.31 -11.17
N ILE A 310 -12.11 4.35 -10.40
CA ILE A 310 -13.10 5.30 -9.84
C ILE A 310 -13.75 6.09 -10.98
N VAL A 311 -12.95 6.65 -11.89
CA VAL A 311 -13.44 7.41 -13.05
C VAL A 311 -14.24 6.53 -14.00
N TYR A 312 -13.72 5.37 -14.36
CA TYR A 312 -14.39 4.41 -15.24
C TYR A 312 -15.72 3.94 -14.64
N SER A 313 -15.76 3.74 -13.31
CA SER A 313 -16.99 3.39 -12.60
C SER A 313 -18.02 4.51 -12.65
N GLU A 314 -17.58 5.77 -12.71
CA GLU A 314 -18.46 6.92 -12.79
C GLU A 314 -18.98 7.15 -14.21
N GLU A 315 -18.11 7.05 -15.21
CA GLU A 315 -18.45 7.42 -16.60
C GLU A 315 -19.04 6.25 -17.41
N ARG A 316 -18.64 4.99 -17.14
CA ARG A 316 -18.86 3.85 -18.07
C ARG A 316 -19.67 2.70 -17.51
N VAL A 317 -19.69 2.53 -16.20
CA VAL A 317 -20.35 1.37 -15.59
C VAL A 317 -21.84 1.64 -15.41
N ASP A 318 -22.69 0.70 -15.82
CA ASP A 318 -24.09 0.69 -15.40
C ASP A 318 -24.17 0.32 -13.92
N ARG A 319 -24.44 1.34 -13.09
CA ARG A 319 -24.48 1.23 -11.63
C ARG A 319 -25.88 0.93 -11.08
N ILE A 320 -26.89 0.77 -11.94
CA ILE A 320 -28.26 0.52 -11.50
C ILE A 320 -28.44 -0.97 -11.19
N VAL A 321 -28.70 -1.28 -9.91
CA VAL A 321 -28.93 -2.65 -9.44
C VAL A 321 -30.27 -2.70 -8.72
N PHE A 322 -31.23 -3.47 -9.25
CA PHE A 322 -32.58 -3.58 -8.70
C PHE A 322 -33.27 -2.21 -8.46
N GLY A 323 -32.96 -1.19 -9.26
CA GLY A 323 -33.50 0.16 -9.13
C GLY A 323 -32.75 1.07 -8.13
N PHE A 324 -31.67 0.58 -7.51
CA PHE A 324 -30.76 1.36 -6.68
C PHE A 324 -29.48 1.67 -7.44
N GLU A 325 -29.08 2.95 -7.48
CA GLU A 325 -27.82 3.36 -8.08
C GLU A 325 -26.67 3.22 -7.08
N ILE A 326 -25.72 2.35 -7.40
CA ILE A 326 -24.51 2.15 -6.60
C ILE A 326 -23.56 3.32 -6.82
N LEU A 327 -22.89 3.79 -5.76
CA LEU A 327 -21.88 4.85 -5.87
C LEU A 327 -20.59 4.33 -6.55
N PRO A 328 -19.91 5.14 -7.38
CA PRO A 328 -18.74 4.67 -8.13
C PRO A 328 -17.62 4.19 -7.19
N GLU A 329 -17.41 4.88 -6.07
CA GLU A 329 -16.43 4.51 -5.06
C GLU A 329 -16.76 3.22 -4.28
N TRP A 330 -17.97 2.68 -4.37
CA TRP A 330 -18.30 1.38 -3.75
C TRP A 330 -17.78 0.19 -4.57
N ILE A 331 -17.50 0.37 -5.87
CA ILE A 331 -17.02 -0.70 -6.74
C ILE A 331 -15.67 -1.25 -6.26
N ILE A 332 -14.79 -0.40 -5.71
CA ILE A 332 -13.51 -0.85 -5.17
C ILE A 332 -13.65 -1.72 -3.92
N SER A 333 -14.80 -1.70 -3.23
CA SER A 333 -15.07 -2.58 -2.09
C SER A 333 -15.28 -4.05 -2.50
N PHE A 334 -15.43 -4.37 -3.79
CA PHE A 334 -15.40 -5.76 -4.26
C PHE A 334 -14.03 -6.42 -4.02
N VAL A 335 -12.94 -5.65 -4.12
CA VAL A 335 -11.57 -6.14 -3.92
C VAL A 335 -11.39 -6.78 -2.54
N PRO A 336 -11.63 -6.09 -1.40
CA PRO A 336 -11.44 -6.70 -0.10
C PRO A 336 -12.38 -7.89 0.16
N VAL A 337 -13.59 -7.91 -0.42
CA VAL A 337 -14.48 -9.08 -0.35
C VAL A 337 -13.83 -10.29 -1.02
N TYR A 338 -13.31 -10.12 -2.24
CA TYR A 338 -12.61 -11.19 -2.94
C TYR A 338 -11.33 -11.60 -2.22
N VAL A 339 -10.56 -10.67 -1.65
CA VAL A 339 -9.35 -10.99 -0.89
C VAL A 339 -9.72 -11.85 0.33
N ILE A 340 -10.75 -11.48 1.10
CA ILE A 340 -11.19 -12.25 2.28
C ILE A 340 -11.58 -13.68 1.88
N VAL A 341 -12.35 -13.84 0.79
CA VAL A 341 -12.83 -15.15 0.34
C VAL A 341 -11.70 -15.99 -0.26
N LEU A 342 -10.87 -15.40 -1.12
CA LEU A 342 -9.85 -16.11 -1.89
C LEU A 342 -8.55 -16.34 -1.12
N ALA A 343 -8.23 -15.54 -0.08
CA ALA A 343 -7.00 -15.72 0.69
C ALA A 343 -6.90 -17.13 1.29
N ALA A 344 -8.00 -17.63 1.87
CA ALA A 344 -8.06 -19.00 2.41
C ALA A 344 -7.89 -20.07 1.31
N VAL A 345 -8.48 -19.83 0.14
CA VAL A 345 -8.36 -20.73 -1.02
C VAL A 345 -6.91 -20.80 -1.52
N PHE A 346 -6.24 -19.65 -1.64
CA PHE A 346 -4.84 -19.58 -2.05
C PHE A 346 -3.91 -20.21 -1.00
N ALA A 347 -4.16 -19.97 0.28
CA ALA A 347 -3.39 -20.62 1.35
C ALA A 347 -3.51 -22.16 1.27
N ALA A 348 -4.72 -22.68 1.10
CA ALA A 348 -4.97 -24.11 0.92
C ALA A 348 -4.32 -24.66 -0.37
N LEU A 349 -4.40 -23.91 -1.47
CA LEU A 349 -3.77 -24.25 -2.75
C LEU A 349 -2.25 -24.39 -2.61
N TRP A 350 -1.59 -23.41 -1.98
CA TRP A 350 -0.13 -23.45 -1.79
C TRP A 350 0.30 -24.56 -0.85
N THR A 351 -0.47 -24.80 0.21
CA THR A 351 -0.23 -25.91 1.15
C THR A 351 -0.34 -27.26 0.44
N LYS A 352 -1.40 -27.44 -0.36
CA LYS A 352 -1.61 -28.69 -1.13
C LYS A 352 -0.54 -28.91 -2.20
N LEU A 353 -0.04 -27.84 -2.83
CA LEU A 353 1.02 -27.94 -3.83
C LEU A 353 2.40 -28.24 -3.22
N GLY A 354 2.67 -27.77 -1.98
CA GLY A 354 3.94 -28.03 -1.29
C GLY A 354 5.16 -27.65 -2.15
N ASP A 355 6.02 -28.63 -2.43
CA ASP A 355 7.20 -28.48 -3.28
C ASP A 355 6.90 -28.27 -4.78
N ARG A 356 5.67 -28.56 -5.23
CA ARG A 356 5.24 -28.39 -6.62
C ARG A 356 4.76 -26.97 -6.93
N GLN A 357 4.70 -26.09 -5.92
CA GLN A 357 4.25 -24.72 -6.14
C GLN A 357 5.19 -23.96 -7.11
N PRO A 358 4.67 -22.98 -7.88
CA PRO A 358 5.52 -22.14 -8.71
C PRO A 358 6.55 -21.39 -7.87
N SER A 359 7.77 -21.25 -8.38
CA SER A 359 8.80 -20.43 -7.74
C SER A 359 8.39 -18.96 -7.70
N SER A 360 8.95 -18.18 -6.78
CA SER A 360 8.65 -16.75 -6.63
C SER A 360 8.67 -15.96 -7.96
N PRO A 361 9.67 -16.09 -8.86
CA PRO A 361 9.64 -15.40 -10.16
C PRO A 361 8.46 -15.78 -11.07
N LEU A 362 8.01 -17.04 -11.02
CA LEU A 362 6.83 -17.48 -11.78
C LEU A 362 5.54 -16.92 -11.20
N LYS A 363 5.42 -16.85 -9.87
CA LYS A 363 4.27 -16.21 -9.22
C LYS A 363 4.17 -14.72 -9.60
N PHE A 364 5.31 -14.01 -9.61
CA PHE A 364 5.39 -12.64 -10.14
C PHE A 364 4.95 -12.56 -11.61
N ALA A 365 5.41 -13.48 -12.45
CA ALA A 365 5.05 -13.48 -13.87
C ALA A 365 3.56 -13.77 -14.10
N PHE A 366 2.97 -14.71 -13.34
CA PHE A 366 1.55 -15.00 -13.41
C PHE A 366 0.70 -13.85 -12.89
N GLY A 367 1.15 -13.13 -11.85
CA GLY A 367 0.47 -11.91 -11.40
C GLY A 367 0.52 -10.80 -12.45
N LEU A 368 1.66 -10.60 -13.13
CA LEU A 368 1.75 -9.67 -14.26
C LEU A 368 0.80 -10.06 -15.40
N ILE A 369 0.83 -11.31 -15.84
CA ILE A 369 -0.08 -11.78 -16.89
C ILE A 369 -1.54 -11.62 -16.46
N GLY A 370 -1.87 -11.94 -15.20
CA GLY A 370 -3.21 -11.79 -14.65
C GLY A 370 -3.71 -10.34 -14.69
N ILE A 371 -2.92 -9.38 -14.20
CA ILE A 371 -3.34 -7.97 -14.25
C ILE A 371 -3.39 -7.43 -15.69
N GLY A 372 -2.49 -7.88 -16.57
CA GLY A 372 -2.54 -7.54 -17.98
C GLY A 372 -3.80 -8.08 -18.67
N ILE A 373 -4.19 -9.33 -18.41
CA ILE A 373 -5.46 -9.92 -18.88
C ILE A 373 -6.65 -9.13 -18.35
N ALA A 374 -6.63 -8.72 -17.07
CA ALA A 374 -7.72 -7.92 -16.51
C ALA A 374 -7.92 -6.59 -17.25
N TYR A 375 -6.84 -5.95 -17.72
CA TYR A 375 -6.95 -4.76 -18.57
C TYR A 375 -7.52 -5.08 -19.95
N LEU A 376 -7.14 -6.22 -20.54
CA LEU A 376 -7.71 -6.66 -21.83
C LEU A 376 -9.21 -7.01 -21.73
N MET A 377 -9.70 -7.37 -20.54
CA MET A 377 -11.12 -7.64 -20.31
C MET A 377 -12.02 -6.40 -20.39
N PHE A 378 -11.46 -5.18 -20.42
CA PHE A 378 -12.22 -3.97 -20.73
C PHE A 378 -12.53 -3.79 -22.23
N LEU A 379 -11.76 -4.44 -23.12
CA LEU A 379 -11.87 -4.24 -24.57
C LEU A 379 -13.26 -4.51 -25.16
N PRO A 380 -14.04 -5.53 -24.71
CA PRO A 380 -15.39 -5.75 -25.21
C PRO A 380 -16.35 -4.58 -24.98
N PHE A 381 -16.04 -3.69 -24.04
CA PHE A 381 -16.87 -2.54 -23.67
C PHE A 381 -16.28 -1.21 -24.16
N ALA A 382 -15.08 -1.23 -24.74
CA ALA A 382 -14.39 -0.05 -25.22
C ALA A 382 -15.14 0.59 -26.41
N GLY A 383 -15.26 1.92 -26.38
CA GLY A 383 -16.04 2.67 -27.39
C GLY A 383 -17.55 2.60 -27.20
N GLY A 384 -18.01 1.98 -26.11
CA GLY A 384 -19.38 2.14 -25.64
C GLY A 384 -19.64 3.55 -25.10
N GLY A 385 -20.91 3.94 -24.99
CA GLY A 385 -21.32 5.20 -24.35
C GLY A 385 -21.32 5.12 -22.82
N ALA A 386 -22.01 6.06 -22.18
CA ALA A 386 -22.32 5.96 -20.74
C ALA A 386 -23.10 4.66 -20.45
N ASN A 387 -22.84 4.04 -19.30
CA ASN A 387 -23.46 2.78 -18.86
C ASN A 387 -23.23 1.57 -19.79
N ALA A 388 -22.22 1.61 -20.67
CA ALA A 388 -21.94 0.52 -21.59
C ALA A 388 -21.35 -0.73 -20.90
N THR A 389 -20.71 -0.58 -19.74
CA THR A 389 -20.11 -1.70 -19.01
C THR A 389 -21.05 -2.20 -17.92
N PRO A 390 -21.55 -3.44 -17.98
CA PRO A 390 -22.39 -3.98 -16.92
C PRO A 390 -21.63 -4.10 -15.59
N LEU A 391 -22.31 -3.91 -14.45
CA LEU A 391 -21.68 -4.09 -13.13
C LEU A 391 -21.02 -5.47 -12.94
N ILE A 392 -21.62 -6.52 -13.50
CA ILE A 392 -21.04 -7.87 -13.42
C ILE A 392 -19.69 -7.96 -14.15
N ALA A 393 -19.49 -7.18 -15.22
CA ALA A 393 -18.24 -7.16 -15.96
C ALA A 393 -17.13 -6.52 -15.10
N ILE A 394 -17.39 -5.36 -14.49
CA ILE A 394 -16.40 -4.74 -13.60
C ILE A 394 -16.11 -5.61 -12.37
N ALA A 395 -17.11 -6.28 -11.82
CA ALA A 395 -16.94 -7.25 -10.73
C ALA A 395 -16.00 -8.41 -11.13
N LEU A 396 -16.16 -8.98 -12.34
CA LEU A 396 -15.29 -10.03 -12.86
C LEU A 396 -13.88 -9.52 -13.16
N ILE A 397 -13.73 -8.30 -13.68
CA ILE A 397 -12.42 -7.69 -13.89
C ILE A 397 -11.69 -7.54 -12.54
N LEU A 398 -12.36 -7.00 -11.53
CA LEU A 398 -11.80 -6.83 -10.19
C LEU A 398 -11.50 -8.16 -9.49
N LEU A 399 -12.25 -9.22 -9.79
CA LEU A 399 -11.90 -10.57 -9.36
C LEU A 399 -10.54 -11.01 -9.93
N VAL A 400 -10.28 -10.74 -11.21
CA VAL A 400 -8.97 -11.05 -11.83
C VAL A 400 -7.85 -10.17 -11.27
N PHE A 401 -8.13 -8.89 -10.94
CA PHE A 401 -7.18 -8.04 -10.20
C PHE A 401 -6.75 -8.73 -8.89
N VAL A 402 -7.70 -9.25 -8.12
CA VAL A 402 -7.42 -9.90 -6.82
C VAL A 402 -6.68 -11.22 -7.00
N ILE A 403 -7.07 -12.05 -7.98
CA ILE A 403 -6.33 -13.27 -8.31
C ILE A 403 -4.87 -12.94 -8.64
N ALA A 404 -4.63 -11.88 -9.40
CA ALA A 404 -3.30 -11.40 -9.73
C ALA A 404 -2.53 -10.86 -8.51
N GLU A 405 -3.20 -10.11 -7.62
CA GLU A 405 -2.61 -9.62 -6.37
C GLU A 405 -2.18 -10.75 -5.44
N LEU A 406 -3.03 -11.76 -5.24
CA LEU A 406 -2.75 -12.89 -4.34
C LEU A 406 -1.55 -13.73 -4.79
N LEU A 407 -1.10 -13.59 -6.04
CA LEU A 407 0.13 -14.19 -6.54
C LEU A 407 1.39 -13.41 -6.16
N ILE A 408 1.31 -12.08 -5.99
CA ILE A 408 2.48 -11.19 -5.82
C ILE A 408 2.58 -10.63 -4.40
N SER A 409 1.48 -10.10 -3.86
CA SER A 409 1.46 -9.33 -2.61
C SER A 409 2.08 -10.11 -1.43
N PRO A 410 1.75 -11.40 -1.20
CA PRO A 410 2.32 -12.15 -0.07
C PRO A 410 3.83 -12.42 -0.18
N ILE A 411 4.38 -12.41 -1.39
CA ILE A 411 5.75 -12.85 -1.65
C ILE A 411 6.73 -11.70 -1.87
N GLY A 412 6.29 -10.48 -2.19
CA GLY A 412 7.19 -9.35 -2.48
C GLY A 412 8.19 -9.06 -1.35
N LEU A 413 7.67 -8.87 -0.13
CA LEU A 413 8.50 -8.66 1.05
C LEU A 413 9.31 -9.91 1.43
N SER A 414 8.74 -11.10 1.24
CA SER A 414 9.43 -12.37 1.51
C SER A 414 10.66 -12.55 0.62
N VAL A 415 10.54 -12.24 -0.67
CA VAL A 415 11.65 -12.33 -1.62
C VAL A 415 12.71 -11.27 -1.31
N ALA A 416 12.30 -10.03 -1.02
CA ALA A 416 13.22 -8.96 -0.67
C ALA A 416 14.07 -9.32 0.55
N THR A 417 13.46 -9.90 1.59
CA THR A 417 14.15 -10.31 2.82
C THR A 417 15.03 -11.54 2.62
N LYS A 418 14.56 -12.57 1.89
CA LYS A 418 15.34 -13.79 1.61
C LYS A 418 16.55 -13.56 0.69
N LEU A 419 16.45 -12.62 -0.24
CA LEU A 419 17.54 -12.27 -1.15
C LEU A 419 18.48 -11.21 -0.58
N ALA A 420 18.15 -10.66 0.60
CA ALA A 420 18.93 -9.57 1.16
C ALA A 420 20.31 -10.00 1.64
N PRO A 421 21.36 -9.22 1.30
CA PRO A 421 22.64 -9.35 1.99
C PRO A 421 22.48 -9.08 3.48
N SER A 422 23.25 -9.78 4.30
CA SER A 422 23.22 -9.69 5.77
C SER A 422 23.31 -8.25 6.31
N LYS A 423 24.14 -7.40 5.67
CA LYS A 423 24.35 -5.98 6.01
C LYS A 423 23.32 -5.02 5.39
N PHE A 424 22.52 -5.48 4.43
CA PHE A 424 21.63 -4.63 3.62
C PHE A 424 20.17 -5.08 3.65
N ARG A 425 19.73 -5.73 4.74
CA ARG A 425 18.35 -6.21 4.92
C ARG A 425 17.33 -5.07 4.85
N THR A 426 17.56 -3.99 5.58
CA THR A 426 16.67 -2.82 5.59
C THR A 426 16.58 -2.16 4.21
N GLN A 427 17.69 -2.08 3.48
CA GLN A 427 17.75 -1.50 2.14
C GLN A 427 17.03 -2.36 1.10
N MET A 428 17.07 -3.68 1.24
CA MET A 428 16.31 -4.58 0.36
C MET A 428 14.81 -4.51 0.63
N VAL A 429 14.40 -4.38 1.90
CA VAL A 429 13.00 -4.06 2.24
C VAL A 429 12.59 -2.69 1.68
N ALA A 430 13.47 -1.69 1.77
CA ALA A 430 13.24 -0.37 1.17
C ALA A 430 13.09 -0.46 -0.36
N LEU A 431 13.89 -1.29 -1.05
CA LEU A 431 13.73 -1.54 -2.48
C LEU A 431 12.36 -2.16 -2.82
N ASN A 432 11.81 -3.04 -1.99
CA ASN A 432 10.44 -3.52 -2.18
C ASN A 432 9.43 -2.37 -2.11
N PHE A 433 9.49 -1.52 -1.06
CA PHE A 433 8.59 -0.37 -0.94
C PHE A 433 8.79 0.67 -2.04
N LEU A 434 10.03 0.87 -2.53
CA LEU A 434 10.32 1.72 -3.68
C LEU A 434 9.66 1.20 -4.96
N SER A 435 9.55 -0.13 -5.14
CA SER A 435 8.82 -0.69 -6.30
C SER A 435 7.33 -0.38 -6.22
N ILE A 436 6.73 -0.48 -5.03
CA ILE A 436 5.31 -0.18 -4.82
C ILE A 436 5.07 1.32 -4.97
N SER A 437 5.97 2.16 -4.41
CA SER A 437 5.92 3.61 -4.56
C SER A 437 5.97 4.02 -6.03
N LEU A 438 6.97 3.52 -6.77
CA LEU A 438 7.11 3.80 -8.20
C LEU A 438 5.88 3.36 -8.98
N GLY A 439 5.40 2.13 -8.75
CA GLY A 439 4.18 1.65 -9.41
C GLY A 439 2.97 2.51 -9.09
N THR A 440 2.74 2.86 -7.82
CA THR A 440 1.61 3.72 -7.42
C THR A 440 1.71 5.12 -8.01
N THR A 441 2.91 5.68 -8.14
CA THR A 441 3.08 6.97 -8.83
C THR A 441 2.83 6.85 -10.33
N LEU A 442 3.31 5.78 -10.96
CA LEU A 442 3.04 5.48 -12.37
C LEU A 442 1.55 5.24 -12.62
N SER A 443 0.79 4.68 -11.67
CA SER A 443 -0.64 4.45 -11.85
C SER A 443 -1.42 5.74 -12.06
N GLY A 444 -1.05 6.83 -11.37
CA GLY A 444 -1.62 8.16 -11.61
C GLY A 444 -1.21 8.76 -12.95
N ILE A 445 0.07 8.63 -13.33
CA ILE A 445 0.60 9.12 -14.62
C ILE A 445 -0.04 8.37 -15.80
N LEU A 446 -0.28 7.07 -15.65
CA LEU A 446 -0.93 6.28 -16.68
C LEU A 446 -2.43 6.60 -16.73
N ALA A 447 -3.10 6.68 -15.60
CA ALA A 447 -4.53 7.00 -15.54
C ALA A 447 -4.85 8.39 -16.11
N SER A 448 -3.94 9.36 -16.03
CA SER A 448 -4.13 10.67 -16.67
C SER A 448 -4.03 10.64 -18.20
N ARG A 449 -3.65 9.51 -18.80
CA ARG A 449 -3.67 9.27 -20.25
C ARG A 449 -4.92 8.52 -20.71
N TYR A 450 -5.82 8.21 -19.80
CA TYR A 450 -7.09 7.62 -20.16
C TYR A 450 -7.94 8.64 -20.91
N ASP A 451 -8.45 8.21 -22.05
CA ASP A 451 -9.29 9.00 -22.94
C ASP A 451 -10.51 8.15 -23.31
N PRO A 452 -11.74 8.57 -22.94
CA PRO A 452 -12.98 7.90 -23.32
C PRO A 452 -13.14 7.67 -24.83
N GLU A 453 -12.56 8.51 -25.69
CA GLU A 453 -12.66 8.33 -27.14
C GLU A 453 -11.72 7.24 -27.68
N ASN A 454 -10.69 6.87 -26.91
CA ASN A 454 -9.64 5.93 -27.35
C ASN A 454 -9.30 4.86 -26.30
N GLU A 455 -10.31 4.42 -25.54
CA GLU A 455 -10.18 3.40 -24.50
C GLU A 455 -9.58 2.10 -25.02
N GLY A 456 -9.96 1.69 -26.23
CA GLY A 456 -9.48 0.46 -26.85
C GLY A 456 -7.96 0.45 -26.96
N ALA A 457 -7.35 1.58 -27.35
CA ALA A 457 -5.89 1.71 -27.40
C ALA A 457 -5.29 1.73 -25.99
N TYR A 458 -5.90 2.46 -25.05
CA TYR A 458 -5.44 2.54 -23.66
C TYR A 458 -5.34 1.14 -23.02
N PHE A 459 -6.43 0.39 -23.04
CA PHE A 459 -6.50 -0.96 -22.44
C PHE A 459 -5.63 -1.97 -23.19
N SER A 460 -5.56 -1.89 -24.54
CA SER A 460 -4.70 -2.78 -25.33
C SER A 460 -3.23 -2.54 -25.06
N ILE A 461 -2.77 -1.28 -25.06
CA ILE A 461 -1.36 -0.94 -24.85
C ILE A 461 -0.92 -1.40 -23.46
N LEU A 462 -1.68 -1.06 -22.41
CA LEU A 462 -1.33 -1.45 -21.05
C LEU A 462 -1.41 -2.97 -20.84
N GLY A 463 -2.51 -3.58 -21.27
CA GLY A 463 -2.75 -5.01 -21.12
C GLY A 463 -1.69 -5.85 -21.84
N ILE A 464 -1.46 -5.59 -23.14
CA ILE A 464 -0.48 -6.35 -23.94
C ILE A 464 0.93 -6.14 -23.40
N THR A 465 1.33 -4.90 -23.10
CA THR A 465 2.68 -4.60 -22.58
C THR A 465 2.98 -5.40 -21.32
N ILE A 466 2.02 -5.48 -20.41
CA ILE A 466 2.19 -6.16 -19.13
C ILE A 466 2.13 -7.69 -19.28
N VAL A 467 1.29 -8.22 -20.18
CA VAL A 467 1.32 -9.64 -20.55
C VAL A 467 2.68 -10.02 -21.15
N VAL A 468 3.22 -9.21 -22.06
CA VAL A 468 4.55 -9.41 -22.66
C VAL A 468 5.64 -9.38 -21.58
N LEU A 469 5.60 -8.41 -20.67
CA LEU A 469 6.55 -8.34 -19.55
C LEU A 469 6.49 -9.58 -18.66
N GLY A 470 5.28 -10.09 -18.39
CA GLY A 470 5.08 -11.35 -17.69
C GLY A 470 5.68 -12.55 -18.45
N GLY A 471 5.47 -12.63 -19.77
CA GLY A 471 6.09 -13.64 -20.62
C GLY A 471 7.62 -13.58 -20.63
N VAL A 472 8.19 -12.38 -20.69
CA VAL A 472 9.64 -12.15 -20.55
C VAL A 472 10.15 -12.63 -19.19
N LEU A 473 9.39 -12.40 -18.11
CA LEU A 473 9.76 -12.86 -16.77
C LEU A 473 9.69 -14.39 -16.63
N ILE A 474 8.73 -15.05 -17.30
CA ILE A 474 8.71 -16.53 -17.42
C ILE A 474 9.99 -17.00 -18.11
N ALA A 475 10.34 -16.41 -19.26
CA ALA A 475 11.55 -16.78 -20.00
C ALA A 475 12.84 -16.53 -19.19
N ALA A 476 12.87 -15.47 -18.37
CA ALA A 476 13.99 -15.15 -17.51
C ALA A 476 14.06 -16.00 -16.22
N THR A 477 12.99 -16.73 -15.87
CA THR A 477 12.89 -17.49 -14.60
C THR A 477 14.07 -18.44 -14.36
N PRO A 478 14.53 -19.27 -15.33
CA PRO A 478 15.67 -20.17 -15.11
C PRO A 478 16.95 -19.41 -14.72
N ALA A 479 17.20 -18.26 -15.34
CA ALA A 479 18.34 -17.40 -15.02
C ALA A 479 18.20 -16.76 -13.63
N ILE A 480 17.01 -16.26 -13.29
CA ILE A 480 16.73 -15.67 -11.97
C ILE A 480 16.93 -16.72 -10.88
N LYS A 481 16.38 -17.93 -11.04
CA LYS A 481 16.56 -19.04 -10.07
C LYS A 481 18.04 -19.41 -9.89
N LYS A 482 18.83 -19.39 -10.97
CA LYS A 482 20.29 -19.61 -10.89
C LYS A 482 20.97 -18.52 -10.06
N LEU A 483 20.55 -17.27 -10.16
CA LEU A 483 21.08 -16.14 -9.38
C LEU A 483 20.65 -16.19 -7.90
N MET A 484 19.42 -16.64 -7.61
CA MET A 484 18.90 -16.81 -6.25
C MET A 484 19.71 -17.79 -5.39
N SER A 485 20.55 -18.65 -6.00
CA SER A 485 21.53 -19.48 -5.32
C SER A 485 20.91 -20.32 -4.18
N GLY A 486 19.89 -21.12 -4.52
CA GLY A 486 19.23 -22.07 -3.61
C GLY A 486 18.07 -21.51 -2.80
N VAL A 487 17.81 -20.19 -2.85
CA VAL A 487 16.64 -19.58 -2.21
C VAL A 487 15.37 -19.89 -3.01
N ARG A 488 14.33 -20.40 -2.35
CA ARG A 488 12.99 -20.67 -2.93
C ARG A 488 11.97 -19.61 -2.53
#